data_AF-A0A2R6NKT4-F1
#
_entry.id   AF-A0A2R6NKT4-F1
#
_cell.length_a   1.000
_cell.length_b   1.000
_cell.length_c   1.000
_cell.angle_alpha   90.00
_cell.angle_beta   90.00
_cell.angle_gamma   90.00
#
_symmetry.space_group_name_H-M   'P 1'
#
loop_
_entity.id
_entity.type
_entity.pdbx_description
1 polymer ?
#
loop_
_entity_poly.entity_id
_entity_poly.type
_entity_poly.pdbx_seq_one_letter_code
_entity_poly.pdbx_strand_id
1 'polypeptide(L)'
;MSLLSASSSSGSLSSRSSSPSFAGSASTTPSTPIHSTPTVFLITHPASAPFLKALPVCTGSGDRVLIFTGAGLAKPLLAQASQVLADASLLDSAKWESVKAVDDNENVVFWRTSSDISSFASPPHDSLLYLDKLSINTKEVSEASALNLFSNSNLRALISLPSSSSLTLHILERPPFSFPLLSQTPSTVLNPNANAYTIPSSSCFRDLWSAWDLVTLGMIPQSMLHQKPIDLRHKPLFYIGHLPTFNALLLTKLLRVPMVEPRNFGVIFERGIDPHVDDPDHCHSHSEVPEKDEDWPHLGQVLAFRDRVRALVMKTLGELEDGTRVLTRRIARTLVMMHEHEGFHIETLLYMLIQRAGTGTLPPPGFAAPAWAHLSTQWDTIPAPTTSSVTLGPCTLEMGHDDQEPQDLLSEFEGDVAGHEFGWDNESPKRSVVVGKFRVEWRPISNGEFLAFWKKMDGKVDMPASWVEEEREMKVRTLYGPVSMEYAQHWPCLTAYDDLLAYARSKGGRLPTESELRLFLDTYQVGHEEGSNTGFRNWHPLPAMYL
;
A
#
# COMPACT_ATOMS: atom_id res chain seq x y z
N MET A 1 -53.42 -50.28 -9.85
CA MET A 1 -54.78 -50.79 -10.05
C MET A 1 -55.75 -49.66 -9.71
N SER A 2 -56.60 -49.31 -10.69
CA SER A 2 -57.89 -48.58 -10.63
C SER A 2 -57.97 -47.24 -9.87
N LEU A 3 -58.12 -46.11 -10.56
CA LEU A 3 -59.38 -45.50 -11.11
C LEU A 3 -60.21 -44.87 -9.96
N LEU A 4 -60.56 -43.58 -9.98
CA LEU A 4 -61.55 -42.98 -10.88
C LEU A 4 -61.53 -41.44 -10.87
N SER A 5 -61.97 -40.91 -12.01
CA SER A 5 -62.21 -39.53 -12.43
C SER A 5 -63.44 -38.86 -11.79
N ALA A 6 -63.44 -37.52 -11.73
CA ALA A 6 -64.64 -36.71 -11.98
C ALA A 6 -64.27 -35.31 -12.50
N SER A 7 -64.85 -34.96 -13.64
CA SER A 7 -64.78 -33.67 -14.32
C SER A 7 -66.02 -32.82 -14.04
N SER A 8 -65.85 -31.51 -13.83
CA SER A 8 -66.89 -30.52 -14.13
C SER A 8 -66.27 -29.15 -14.38
N SER A 9 -66.48 -28.64 -15.61
CA SER A 9 -66.08 -27.32 -16.09
C SER A 9 -67.23 -26.32 -15.96
N SER A 10 -66.96 -25.11 -15.47
CA SER A 10 -67.41 -23.83 -16.06
C SER A 10 -67.17 -22.68 -15.08
N GLY A 11 -66.56 -21.58 -15.55
CA GLY A 11 -66.56 -20.31 -14.81
C GLY A 11 -65.28 -19.50 -15.00
N SER A 12 -65.21 -18.75 -16.09
CA SER A 12 -64.16 -17.77 -16.34
C SER A 12 -64.19 -16.64 -15.32
N LEU A 13 -63.01 -16.17 -14.87
CA LEU A 13 -62.64 -14.75 -14.76
C LEU A 13 -61.23 -14.62 -14.14
N SER A 14 -60.25 -14.34 -15.01
CA SER A 14 -59.24 -13.28 -14.85
C SER A 14 -58.69 -13.00 -13.43
N SER A 15 -57.44 -13.41 -13.17
CA SER A 15 -56.38 -12.49 -12.74
C SER A 15 -55.00 -13.17 -12.81
N ARG A 16 -54.02 -12.40 -13.33
CA ARG A 16 -52.66 -12.77 -13.73
C ARG A 16 -51.80 -13.33 -12.58
N SER A 17 -51.12 -14.46 -12.79
CA SER A 17 -49.84 -14.76 -12.13
C SER A 17 -48.82 -15.18 -13.19
N SER A 18 -47.96 -14.24 -13.57
CA SER A 18 -46.78 -14.47 -14.39
C SER A 18 -45.61 -14.85 -13.49
N SER A 19 -45.22 -16.13 -13.53
CA SER A 19 -43.92 -16.62 -13.05
C SER A 19 -42.83 -16.07 -13.96
N PRO A 20 -41.77 -15.41 -13.45
CA PRO A 20 -40.61 -15.12 -14.27
C PRO A 20 -39.67 -16.33 -14.27
N SER A 21 -39.51 -16.86 -15.46
CA SER A 21 -38.42 -17.71 -15.93
C SER A 21 -37.05 -17.30 -15.39
N PHE A 22 -36.29 -18.30 -14.99
CA PHE A 22 -34.90 -18.23 -14.53
C PHE A 22 -34.04 -17.32 -15.43
N ALA A 23 -33.52 -16.26 -14.81
CA ALA A 23 -32.51 -15.38 -15.39
C ALA A 23 -31.17 -16.12 -15.50
N GLY A 24 -30.45 -15.82 -16.59
CA GLY A 24 -29.22 -16.48 -16.99
C GLY A 24 -28.08 -16.34 -15.98
N SER A 25 -27.18 -17.32 -16.04
CA SER A 25 -25.90 -17.35 -15.36
C SER A 25 -25.15 -16.03 -15.54
N ALA A 26 -24.79 -15.38 -14.44
CA ALA A 26 -23.87 -14.26 -14.45
C ALA A 26 -22.52 -14.76 -15.00
N SER A 27 -22.08 -14.18 -16.12
CA SER A 27 -20.77 -14.41 -16.69
C SER A 27 -19.71 -13.80 -15.77
N THR A 28 -18.79 -14.62 -15.26
CA THR A 28 -17.65 -14.21 -14.41
C THR A 28 -16.36 -14.03 -15.21
N THR A 29 -16.43 -13.86 -16.53
CA THR A 29 -15.28 -13.45 -17.33
C THR A 29 -15.09 -11.95 -17.17
N PRO A 30 -13.90 -11.46 -16.76
CA PRO A 30 -13.56 -10.05 -16.88
C PRO A 30 -13.75 -9.66 -18.35
N SER A 31 -14.62 -8.68 -18.60
CA SER A 31 -14.70 -8.02 -19.90
C SER A 31 -13.29 -7.55 -20.27
N THR A 32 -12.78 -8.02 -21.40
CA THR A 32 -11.49 -7.59 -21.96
C THR A 32 -11.49 -6.07 -22.02
N PRO A 33 -10.54 -5.36 -21.38
CA PRO A 33 -10.49 -3.91 -21.46
C PRO A 33 -10.34 -3.53 -22.93
N ILE A 34 -11.22 -2.64 -23.41
CA ILE A 34 -10.95 -1.92 -24.66
C ILE A 34 -9.65 -1.17 -24.39
N HIS A 35 -8.55 -1.57 -25.02
CA HIS A 35 -7.26 -0.90 -24.91
C HIS A 35 -7.34 0.47 -25.57
N SER A 36 -7.93 1.45 -24.88
CA SER A 36 -7.72 2.87 -25.20
C SER A 36 -6.27 3.21 -24.84
N THR A 37 -5.58 3.88 -25.75
CA THR A 37 -4.24 4.43 -25.49
C THR A 37 -4.32 5.31 -24.24
N PRO A 38 -3.42 5.13 -23.24
CA PRO A 38 -3.45 5.95 -22.04
C PRO A 38 -3.34 7.45 -22.35
N THR A 39 -4.09 8.25 -21.61
CA THR A 39 -4.06 9.72 -21.74
C THR A 39 -2.94 10.29 -20.87
N VAL A 40 -2.15 11.19 -21.45
CA VAL A 40 -1.15 11.96 -20.71
C VAL A 40 -1.63 13.39 -20.54
N PHE A 41 -1.62 13.87 -19.30
CA PHE A 41 -1.95 15.23 -18.90
C PHE A 41 -0.67 16.01 -18.64
N LEU A 42 -0.57 17.22 -19.14
CA LEU A 42 0.58 18.11 -18.95
C LEU A 42 0.14 19.36 -18.19
N ILE A 43 0.68 19.54 -16.99
CA ILE A 43 0.39 20.64 -16.08
C ILE A 43 1.62 21.56 -16.02
N THR A 44 1.44 22.82 -16.40
CA THR A 44 2.54 23.80 -16.50
C THR A 44 2.39 24.98 -15.55
N HIS A 45 1.33 25.02 -14.75
CA HIS A 45 1.06 26.04 -13.75
C HIS A 45 1.22 25.47 -12.33
N PRO A 46 1.34 26.31 -11.29
CA PRO A 46 1.32 25.85 -9.90
C PRO A 46 -0.06 25.26 -9.58
N ALA A 47 -0.15 23.94 -9.47
CA ALA A 47 -1.43 23.25 -9.31
C ALA A 47 -1.78 22.96 -7.85
N SER A 48 -3.04 23.21 -7.47
CA SER A 48 -3.56 22.84 -6.15
C SER A 48 -3.88 21.34 -6.04
N ALA A 49 -3.92 20.80 -4.81
CA ALA A 49 -4.34 19.42 -4.59
C ALA A 49 -5.78 19.13 -5.06
N PRO A 50 -6.79 20.01 -4.78
CA PRO A 50 -8.13 19.85 -5.33
C PRO A 50 -8.18 19.79 -6.86
N PHE A 51 -7.40 20.63 -7.55
CA PHE A 51 -7.32 20.60 -9.02
C PHE A 51 -6.76 19.27 -9.53
N LEU A 52 -5.62 18.82 -8.99
CA LEU A 52 -5.00 17.55 -9.38
C LEU A 52 -5.89 16.34 -9.08
N LYS A 53 -6.65 16.39 -7.98
CA LYS A 53 -7.64 15.38 -7.62
C LYS A 53 -8.82 15.34 -8.60
N ALA A 54 -9.22 16.49 -9.13
CA ALA A 54 -10.33 16.64 -10.08
C ALA A 54 -9.95 16.31 -11.53
N LEU A 55 -8.66 16.17 -11.86
CA LEU A 55 -8.24 15.75 -13.20
C LEU A 55 -8.87 14.40 -13.58
N PRO A 56 -9.36 14.25 -14.83
CA PRO A 56 -10.03 13.03 -15.30
C PRO A 56 -9.03 11.91 -15.64
N VAL A 57 -8.11 11.65 -14.72
CA VAL A 57 -7.11 10.57 -14.78
C VAL A 57 -7.79 9.31 -14.24
N CYS A 58 -7.97 8.30 -15.08
CA CYS A 58 -8.60 7.06 -14.66
C CYS A 58 -7.69 6.28 -13.71
N THR A 59 -8.23 5.84 -12.57
CA THR A 59 -7.53 5.01 -11.58
C THR A 59 -7.01 3.71 -12.20
N GLY A 60 -5.72 3.42 -12.03
CA GLY A 60 -5.09 2.18 -12.48
C GLY A 60 -5.09 1.93 -13.99
N SER A 61 -5.37 2.96 -14.81
CA SER A 61 -5.60 2.85 -16.25
C SER A 61 -4.33 2.89 -17.11
N GLY A 62 -3.21 3.34 -16.54
CA GLY A 62 -2.01 3.71 -17.29
C GLY A 62 -1.94 5.19 -17.68
N ASP A 63 -2.99 5.98 -17.43
CA ASP A 63 -2.94 7.45 -17.61
C ASP A 63 -1.78 8.06 -16.80
N ARG A 64 -1.24 9.18 -17.29
CA ARG A 64 -0.09 9.86 -16.68
C ARG A 64 -0.36 11.34 -16.49
N VAL A 65 0.15 11.89 -15.39
CA VAL A 65 0.21 13.34 -15.19
C VAL A 65 1.67 13.77 -15.18
N LEU A 66 2.04 14.65 -16.09
CA LEU A 66 3.33 15.33 -16.17
C LEU A 66 3.14 16.69 -15.53
N ILE A 67 3.80 16.94 -14.40
CA ILE A 67 3.73 18.24 -13.71
C ILE A 67 5.12 18.79 -13.47
N PHE A 68 5.29 20.08 -13.72
CA PHE A 68 6.54 20.77 -13.48
C PHE A 68 6.55 21.52 -12.15
N THR A 69 7.73 21.60 -11.54
CA THR A 69 8.04 22.47 -10.39
C THR A 69 9.34 23.23 -10.65
N GLY A 70 9.45 24.47 -10.18
CA GLY A 70 10.57 25.37 -10.49
C GLY A 70 10.49 26.04 -11.87
N ALA A 71 11.65 26.43 -12.42
CA ALA A 71 11.73 27.27 -13.62
C ALA A 71 12.77 26.82 -14.65
N GLY A 72 12.40 26.84 -15.93
CA GLY A 72 13.27 26.42 -17.03
C GLY A 72 12.53 26.05 -18.32
N LEU A 73 13.27 25.53 -19.30
CA LEU A 73 12.70 25.02 -20.55
C LEU A 73 12.17 23.60 -20.37
N ALA A 74 10.93 23.36 -20.79
CA ALA A 74 10.25 22.08 -20.59
C ALA A 74 10.72 20.97 -21.55
N LYS A 75 11.07 21.30 -22.81
CA LYS A 75 11.34 20.32 -23.87
C LYS A 75 12.40 19.26 -23.52
N PRO A 76 13.55 19.59 -22.89
CA PRO A 76 14.55 18.58 -22.51
C PRO A 76 13.99 17.54 -21.53
N LEU A 77 13.18 17.96 -20.55
CA LEU A 77 12.56 17.06 -19.59
C LEU A 77 11.44 16.24 -20.22
N LEU A 78 10.66 16.83 -21.15
CA LEU A 78 9.68 16.07 -21.94
C LEU A 78 10.33 15.01 -22.84
N ALA A 79 11.53 15.28 -23.36
CA ALA A 79 12.29 14.28 -24.12
C ALA A 79 12.72 13.11 -23.22
N GLN A 80 13.17 13.39 -22.00
CA GLN A 80 13.46 12.33 -21.02
C GLN A 80 12.18 11.57 -20.63
N ALA A 81 11.07 12.26 -20.38
CA ALA A 81 9.79 11.62 -20.08
C ALA A 81 9.30 10.72 -21.22
N SER A 82 9.52 11.11 -22.48
CA SER A 82 9.21 10.27 -23.65
C SER A 82 10.00 8.96 -23.67
N GLN A 83 11.23 8.95 -23.16
CA GLN A 83 12.05 7.74 -23.03
C GLN A 83 11.57 6.88 -21.88
N VAL A 84 11.31 7.48 -20.71
CA VAL A 84 10.78 6.77 -19.53
C VAL A 84 9.45 6.09 -19.84
N LEU A 85 8.54 6.79 -20.51
CA LEU A 85 7.21 6.29 -20.85
C LEU A 85 7.17 5.47 -22.15
N ALA A 86 8.30 5.36 -22.86
CA ALA A 86 8.38 4.78 -24.19
C ALA A 86 7.33 5.34 -25.18
N ASP A 87 7.03 6.64 -25.08
CA ASP A 87 6.07 7.35 -25.92
C ASP A 87 6.72 8.57 -26.58
N ALA A 88 7.29 8.36 -27.77
CA ALA A 88 7.92 9.42 -28.56
C ALA A 88 6.94 10.52 -29.00
N SER A 89 5.63 10.23 -29.02
CA SER A 89 4.62 11.19 -29.47
C SER A 89 4.32 12.29 -28.45
N LEU A 90 4.87 12.21 -27.24
CA LEU A 90 4.89 13.35 -26.29
C LEU A 90 5.64 14.57 -26.84
N LEU A 91 6.54 14.35 -27.81
CA LEU A 91 7.28 15.40 -28.51
C LEU A 91 6.58 15.93 -29.77
N ASP A 92 5.40 15.41 -30.10
CA ASP A 92 4.57 15.90 -31.19
C ASP A 92 3.57 16.93 -30.67
N SER A 93 3.80 18.19 -30.99
CA SER A 93 2.90 19.31 -30.67
C SER A 93 1.45 19.09 -31.14
N ALA A 94 1.23 18.32 -32.21
CA ALA A 94 -0.10 18.05 -32.75
C ALA A 94 -0.92 17.06 -31.90
N LYS A 95 -0.28 16.29 -31.01
CA LYS A 95 -0.95 15.33 -30.12
C LYS A 95 -1.66 16.00 -28.94
N TRP A 96 -1.26 17.23 -28.60
CA TRP A 96 -1.71 17.93 -27.40
C TRP A 96 -2.94 18.80 -27.66
N GLU A 97 -3.99 18.55 -26.89
CA GLU A 97 -5.19 19.38 -26.83
C GLU A 97 -5.15 20.25 -25.57
N SER A 98 -5.36 21.56 -25.72
CA SER A 98 -5.48 22.46 -24.58
C SER A 98 -6.84 22.36 -23.91
N VAL A 99 -6.86 22.42 -22.58
CA VAL A 99 -8.05 22.37 -21.74
C VAL A 99 -8.03 23.55 -20.79
N LYS A 100 -9.11 24.35 -20.81
CA LYS A 100 -9.31 25.47 -19.89
C LYS A 100 -9.98 24.96 -18.62
N ALA A 101 -9.49 25.40 -17.47
CA ALA A 101 -10.03 25.04 -16.16
C ALA A 101 -9.86 26.19 -15.17
N VAL A 102 -10.35 25.98 -13.95
CA VAL A 102 -10.16 26.89 -12.82
C VAL A 102 -9.39 26.14 -11.72
N ASP A 103 -8.35 26.78 -11.20
CA ASP A 103 -7.56 26.29 -10.07
C ASP A 103 -7.38 27.45 -9.07
N ASP A 104 -7.78 27.25 -7.81
CA ASP A 104 -7.77 28.29 -6.76
C ASP A 104 -8.36 29.66 -7.18
N ASN A 105 -9.44 29.63 -7.96
CA ASN A 105 -10.14 30.80 -8.56
C ASN A 105 -9.38 31.51 -9.70
N GLU A 106 -8.29 30.94 -10.20
CA GLU A 106 -7.56 31.43 -11.36
C GLU A 106 -7.90 30.61 -12.61
N ASN A 107 -8.03 31.28 -13.76
CA ASN A 107 -8.20 30.59 -15.03
C ASN A 107 -6.86 30.00 -15.48
N VAL A 108 -6.80 28.69 -15.59
CA VAL A 108 -5.59 27.95 -15.98
C VAL A 108 -5.82 27.20 -17.29
N VAL A 109 -4.72 26.88 -17.96
CA VAL A 109 -4.70 26.02 -19.14
C VAL A 109 -3.74 24.88 -18.87
N PHE A 110 -4.22 23.65 -19.07
CA PHE A 110 -3.39 22.45 -19.10
C PHE A 110 -3.59 21.74 -20.44
N TRP A 111 -2.80 20.70 -20.73
CA TRP A 111 -2.92 19.94 -21.97
C TRP A 111 -3.18 18.47 -21.68
N ARG A 112 -3.82 17.80 -22.62
CA ARG A 112 -3.95 16.34 -22.62
C ARG A 112 -3.66 15.78 -24.01
N THR A 113 -3.23 14.53 -24.09
CA THR A 113 -3.09 13.85 -25.38
C THR A 113 -4.46 13.46 -25.95
N SER A 114 -4.65 13.62 -27.27
CA SER A 114 -5.86 13.12 -27.95
C SER A 114 -5.85 11.59 -28.02
N SER A 115 -7.01 10.95 -27.76
CA SER A 115 -7.19 9.49 -27.82
C SER A 115 -7.39 8.96 -29.24
N ASP A 116 -7.78 9.84 -30.18
CA ASP A 116 -8.02 9.53 -31.59
C ASP A 116 -7.23 10.50 -32.46
N ILE A 117 -6.59 10.00 -33.51
CA ILE A 117 -6.17 10.83 -34.65
C ILE A 117 -7.46 11.27 -35.37
N SER A 118 -8.20 12.21 -34.80
CA SER A 118 -9.35 12.80 -35.48
C SER A 118 -8.82 13.75 -36.54
N SER A 119 -9.19 13.42 -37.78
CA SER A 119 -8.87 14.14 -39.00
C SER A 119 -9.32 15.60 -38.96
N PHE A 120 -8.39 16.50 -39.26
CA PHE A 120 -8.59 17.81 -39.90
C PHE A 120 -9.61 18.78 -39.29
N ALA A 121 -9.11 19.64 -38.40
CA ALA A 121 -9.14 21.09 -38.60
C ALA A 121 -7.87 21.65 -37.95
N SER A 122 -7.11 22.52 -38.63
CA SER A 122 -5.97 23.19 -37.99
C SER A 122 -6.49 23.92 -36.76
N PRO A 123 -6.06 23.57 -35.54
CA PRO A 123 -6.47 24.29 -34.35
C PRO A 123 -6.07 25.76 -34.49
N PRO A 124 -6.83 26.71 -33.90
CA PRO A 124 -6.44 28.12 -33.90
C PRO A 124 -4.98 28.25 -33.41
N HIS A 125 -4.21 29.18 -33.98
CA HIS A 125 -2.78 29.35 -33.68
C HIS A 125 -2.46 29.47 -32.17
N ASP A 126 -3.42 29.96 -31.38
CA ASP A 126 -3.38 30.14 -29.92
C ASP A 126 -3.65 28.84 -29.11
N SER A 127 -3.99 27.74 -29.77
CA SER A 127 -4.32 26.44 -29.13
C SER A 127 -3.21 25.39 -29.29
N LEU A 128 -2.14 25.70 -30.02
CA LEU A 128 -1.02 24.80 -30.30
C LEU A 128 0.05 24.89 -29.20
N LEU A 129 0.49 23.73 -28.71
CA LEU A 129 1.58 23.63 -27.74
C LEU A 129 2.94 23.73 -28.45
N TYR A 130 3.60 24.89 -28.40
CA TYR A 130 4.94 25.07 -28.97
C TYR A 130 6.02 24.60 -27.98
N LEU A 131 6.35 23.31 -28.02
CA LEU A 131 7.31 22.69 -27.08
C LEU A 131 8.67 23.39 -27.03
N ASP A 132 9.18 23.86 -28.18
CA ASP A 132 10.46 24.58 -28.28
C ASP A 132 10.48 25.92 -27.54
N LYS A 133 9.31 26.49 -27.24
CA LYS A 133 9.16 27.78 -26.54
C LYS A 133 8.50 27.62 -25.18
N LEU A 134 8.19 26.39 -24.76
CA LEU A 134 7.52 26.13 -23.50
C LEU A 134 8.50 26.37 -22.34
N SER A 135 8.40 27.55 -21.74
CA SER A 135 9.11 27.93 -20.53
C SER A 135 8.18 27.82 -19.34
N ILE A 136 8.62 27.11 -18.32
CA ILE A 136 7.92 26.98 -17.05
C ILE A 136 8.50 28.00 -16.08
N ASN A 137 7.62 28.65 -15.32
CA ASN A 137 7.99 29.55 -14.24
C ASN A 137 7.04 29.33 -13.06
N THR A 138 7.30 28.26 -12.32
CA THR A 138 6.58 27.91 -11.09
C THR A 138 7.50 28.03 -9.89
N LYS A 139 6.94 27.96 -8.68
CA LYS A 139 7.74 27.97 -7.46
C LYS A 139 8.55 26.67 -7.36
N GLU A 140 9.81 26.78 -6.96
CA GLU A 140 10.61 25.63 -6.57
C GLU A 140 10.07 25.05 -5.25
N VAL A 141 9.94 23.72 -5.19
CA VAL A 141 9.42 23.02 -4.01
C VAL A 141 10.39 21.90 -3.64
N SER A 142 10.48 21.59 -2.35
CA SER A 142 11.23 20.41 -1.91
C SER A 142 10.57 19.12 -2.42
N GLU A 143 11.36 18.06 -2.53
CA GLU A 143 10.84 16.73 -2.92
C GLU A 143 9.71 16.27 -1.99
N ALA A 144 9.89 16.40 -0.67
CA ALA A 144 8.85 16.09 0.32
C ALA A 144 7.56 16.89 0.08
N SER A 145 7.66 18.19 -0.20
CA SER A 145 6.48 19.03 -0.49
C SER A 145 5.75 18.59 -1.75
N ALA A 146 6.49 18.21 -2.80
CA ALA A 146 5.91 17.68 -4.03
C ALA A 146 5.21 16.33 -3.79
N LEU A 147 5.86 15.40 -3.08
CA LEU A 147 5.29 14.10 -2.73
C LEU A 147 4.02 14.23 -1.87
N ASN A 148 3.99 15.19 -0.95
CA ASN A 148 2.81 15.49 -0.14
C ASN A 148 1.67 16.04 -1.00
N LEU A 149 1.94 16.97 -1.92
CA LEU A 149 0.95 17.46 -2.88
C LEU A 149 0.34 16.31 -3.69
N PHE A 150 1.16 15.38 -4.17
CA PHE A 150 0.69 14.25 -4.97
C PHE A 150 -0.16 13.29 -4.13
N SER A 151 0.29 12.95 -2.93
CA SER A 151 -0.44 12.07 -2.00
C SER A 151 -1.83 12.64 -1.67
N ASN A 152 -1.92 13.94 -1.39
CA ASN A 152 -3.19 14.65 -1.13
C ASN A 152 -4.13 14.70 -2.33
N SER A 153 -3.57 14.51 -3.52
CA SER A 153 -4.30 14.49 -4.81
C SER A 153 -4.69 13.08 -5.24
N ASN A 154 -4.43 12.07 -4.41
CA ASN A 154 -4.53 10.65 -4.74
C ASN A 154 -3.69 10.31 -5.99
N LEU A 155 -2.49 10.87 -6.09
CA LEU A 155 -1.52 10.61 -7.15
C LEU A 155 -0.23 10.06 -6.54
N ARG A 156 0.45 9.22 -7.30
CA ARG A 156 1.74 8.63 -6.95
C ARG A 156 2.79 9.08 -7.95
N ALA A 157 3.96 9.51 -7.47
CA ALA A 157 5.11 9.78 -8.32
C ALA A 157 5.79 8.47 -8.75
N LEU A 158 6.03 8.33 -10.06
CA LEU A 158 6.82 7.24 -10.63
C LEU A 158 8.30 7.58 -10.68
N ILE A 159 8.61 8.81 -11.09
CA ILE A 159 9.96 9.33 -11.19
C ILE A 159 9.92 10.86 -11.21
N SER A 160 10.99 11.49 -10.72
CA SER A 160 11.22 12.94 -10.81
C SER A 160 12.47 13.18 -11.64
N LEU A 161 12.33 13.97 -12.70
CA LEU A 161 13.39 14.26 -13.66
C LEU A 161 13.87 15.71 -13.45
N PRO A 162 14.99 15.91 -12.72
CA PRO A 162 15.55 17.25 -12.55
C PRO A 162 16.26 17.69 -13.83
N SER A 163 16.24 19.00 -14.09
CA SER A 163 17.06 19.63 -15.13
C SER A 163 18.35 20.20 -14.55
N SER A 164 19.20 20.79 -15.41
CA SER A 164 20.33 21.60 -14.96
C SER A 164 19.92 22.97 -14.40
N SER A 165 18.68 23.42 -14.62
CA SER A 165 18.09 24.58 -13.94
C SER A 165 17.31 24.12 -12.70
N SER A 166 16.61 25.01 -12.02
CA SER A 166 15.71 24.64 -10.90
C SER A 166 14.43 23.91 -11.34
N LEU A 167 14.26 23.60 -12.64
CA LEU A 167 13.09 22.90 -13.14
C LEU A 167 13.18 21.40 -12.87
N THR A 168 12.12 20.82 -12.33
CA THR A 168 11.91 19.38 -12.20
C THR A 168 10.59 19.00 -12.87
N LEU A 169 10.56 17.87 -13.57
CA LEU A 169 9.35 17.26 -14.12
C LEU A 169 9.04 15.99 -13.34
N HIS A 170 7.84 15.90 -12.77
CA HIS A 170 7.36 14.71 -12.10
C HIS A 170 6.41 13.95 -13.02
N ILE A 171 6.62 12.63 -13.13
CA ILE A 171 5.72 11.72 -13.84
C ILE A 171 4.88 11.01 -12.79
N LEU A 172 3.57 11.23 -12.82
CA LEU A 172 2.63 10.71 -11.84
C LEU A 172 1.63 9.74 -12.47
N GLU A 173 1.04 8.90 -11.62
CA GLU A 173 -0.11 8.06 -11.93
C GLU A 173 -1.20 8.20 -10.86
N ARG A 174 -2.45 7.81 -11.19
CA ARG A 174 -3.51 7.63 -10.20
C ARG A 174 -3.58 6.14 -9.81
N PRO A 175 -3.04 5.74 -8.65
CA PRO A 175 -2.99 4.34 -8.25
C PRO A 175 -4.40 3.80 -7.87
N PRO A 176 -4.62 2.47 -7.93
CA PRO A 176 -5.84 1.80 -7.48
C PRO A 176 -6.34 2.21 -6.08
N PHE A 177 -5.41 2.49 -5.18
CA PHE A 177 -5.66 3.04 -3.85
C PHE A 177 -4.48 3.93 -3.44
N SER A 178 -4.70 4.80 -2.47
CA SER A 178 -3.67 5.65 -1.87
C SER A 178 -3.99 5.88 -0.41
N PHE A 179 -2.98 5.96 0.45
CA PHE A 179 -3.15 6.35 1.83
C PHE A 179 -2.91 7.86 1.99
N PRO A 180 -3.78 8.58 2.72
CA PRO A 180 -3.57 10.00 2.99
C PRO A 180 -2.42 10.21 3.98
N LEU A 181 -1.89 11.44 4.03
CA LEU A 181 -0.95 11.84 5.08
C LEU A 181 -1.63 11.78 6.45
N LEU A 182 -0.94 11.32 7.48
CA LEU A 182 -1.50 11.25 8.85
C LEU A 182 -1.82 12.65 9.39
N SER A 183 -0.98 13.63 9.06
CA SER A 183 -1.22 15.06 9.33
C SER A 183 -2.48 15.65 8.68
N GLN A 184 -3.08 14.93 7.72
CA GLN A 184 -4.34 15.31 7.06
C GLN A 184 -5.53 14.46 7.48
N THR A 185 -5.41 13.73 8.59
CA THR A 185 -6.55 13.02 9.19
C THR A 185 -7.72 13.99 9.34
N PRO A 186 -8.89 13.72 8.73
CA PRO A 186 -10.01 14.64 8.81
C PRO A 186 -10.68 14.56 10.18
N SER A 187 -11.15 15.70 10.68
CA SER A 187 -12.08 15.71 11.81
C SER A 187 -13.40 15.06 11.39
N THR A 188 -13.93 14.17 12.23
CA THR A 188 -15.20 13.48 12.02
C THR A 188 -16.03 13.49 13.30
N VAL A 189 -17.29 13.02 13.23
CA VAL A 189 -18.14 12.88 14.43
C VAL A 189 -17.49 11.96 15.48
N LEU A 190 -16.83 10.90 15.05
CA LEU A 190 -16.18 9.92 15.94
C LEU A 190 -14.76 10.33 16.36
N ASN A 191 -14.11 11.18 15.57
CA ASN A 191 -12.76 11.70 15.81
C ASN A 191 -12.76 13.22 15.62
N PRO A 192 -13.31 13.99 16.57
CA PRO A 192 -13.45 15.43 16.42
C PRO A 192 -12.11 16.17 16.46
N ASN A 193 -11.10 15.57 17.10
CA ASN A 193 -9.77 16.15 17.25
C ASN A 193 -8.83 15.84 16.08
N ALA A 194 -9.29 15.12 15.05
CA ALA A 194 -8.47 14.72 13.91
C ALA A 194 -7.19 13.96 14.32
N ASN A 195 -7.25 13.17 15.40
CA ASN A 195 -6.10 12.39 15.86
C ASN A 195 -5.92 11.16 14.96
N ALA A 196 -4.73 10.98 14.37
CA ALA A 196 -4.44 9.84 13.51
C ALA A 196 -4.39 8.48 14.25
N TYR A 197 -4.19 8.50 15.57
CA TYR A 197 -3.99 7.32 16.42
C TYR A 197 -5.22 6.98 17.28
N THR A 198 -6.39 7.51 16.91
CA THR A 198 -7.66 7.18 17.56
C THR A 198 -8.53 6.28 16.68
N ILE A 199 -9.86 6.29 16.87
CA ILE A 199 -10.80 5.48 16.09
C ILE A 199 -10.68 5.73 14.56
N PRO A 200 -10.48 4.66 13.75
CA PRO A 200 -10.42 4.77 12.30
C PRO A 200 -11.80 5.09 11.70
N SER A 201 -11.81 5.91 10.65
CA SER A 201 -13.02 6.26 9.90
C SER A 201 -13.46 5.16 8.93
N SER A 202 -14.69 5.27 8.40
CA SER A 202 -15.16 4.36 7.35
C SER A 202 -14.32 4.42 6.07
N SER A 203 -13.67 5.56 5.76
CA SER A 203 -12.72 5.65 4.64
C SER A 203 -11.43 4.90 4.93
N CYS A 204 -10.90 4.96 6.16
CA CYS A 204 -9.70 4.22 6.55
C CYS A 204 -9.87 2.70 6.33
N PHE A 205 -11.03 2.14 6.66
CA PHE A 205 -11.33 0.74 6.36
C PHE A 205 -11.45 0.46 4.85
N ARG A 206 -12.09 1.33 4.07
CA ARG A 206 -12.21 1.14 2.61
C ARG A 206 -10.87 1.19 1.90
N ASP A 207 -9.99 2.11 2.30
CA ASP A 207 -8.65 2.24 1.73
C ASP A 207 -7.83 0.98 2.05
N LEU A 208 -7.88 0.51 3.29
CA LEU A 208 -7.21 -0.72 3.72
C LEU A 208 -7.75 -1.96 3.00
N TRP A 209 -9.07 -2.07 2.86
CA TRP A 209 -9.71 -3.15 2.12
C TRP A 209 -9.37 -3.14 0.63
N SER A 210 -9.18 -1.95 0.03
CA SER A 210 -8.74 -1.82 -1.35
C SER A 210 -7.31 -2.32 -1.52
N ALA A 211 -6.42 -2.00 -0.57
CA ALA A 211 -5.06 -2.54 -0.54
C ALA A 211 -5.06 -4.07 -0.34
N TRP A 212 -5.83 -4.57 0.64
CA TRP A 212 -5.99 -6.00 0.90
C TRP A 212 -6.50 -6.77 -0.32
N ASP A 213 -7.55 -6.27 -0.96
CA ASP A 213 -8.17 -6.93 -2.11
C ASP A 213 -7.24 -6.90 -3.33
N LEU A 214 -6.48 -5.81 -3.53
CA LEU A 214 -5.46 -5.76 -4.58
C LEU A 214 -4.37 -6.80 -4.36
N VAL A 215 -3.87 -6.93 -3.13
CA VAL A 215 -2.85 -7.93 -2.79
C VAL A 215 -3.42 -9.34 -2.96
N THR A 216 -4.55 -9.65 -2.34
CA THR A 216 -5.06 -11.03 -2.26
C THR A 216 -5.77 -11.52 -3.51
N LEU A 217 -6.42 -10.64 -4.27
CA LEU A 217 -7.21 -11.00 -5.45
C LEU A 217 -6.59 -10.50 -6.76
N GLY A 218 -5.66 -9.55 -6.68
CA GLY A 218 -4.93 -9.02 -7.83
C GLY A 218 -3.55 -9.63 -8.04
N MET A 219 -2.79 -9.86 -6.96
CA MET A 219 -1.41 -10.35 -7.06
C MET A 219 -1.29 -11.87 -6.92
N ILE A 220 -2.28 -12.54 -6.32
CA ILE A 220 -2.27 -13.99 -6.09
C ILE A 220 -3.13 -14.68 -7.15
N PRO A 221 -2.53 -15.37 -8.13
CA PRO A 221 -3.31 -16.16 -9.08
C PRO A 221 -3.97 -17.35 -8.38
N GLN A 222 -5.09 -17.84 -8.94
CA GLN A 222 -5.84 -18.98 -8.38
C GLN A 222 -4.96 -20.21 -8.12
N SER A 223 -3.96 -20.46 -8.99
CA SER A 223 -3.01 -21.56 -8.87
C SER A 223 -2.13 -21.48 -7.63
N MET A 224 -1.99 -20.31 -7.00
CA MET A 224 -1.18 -20.09 -5.80
C MET A 224 -1.94 -20.12 -4.48
N LEU A 225 -3.27 -20.09 -4.49
CA LEU A 225 -4.08 -20.02 -3.26
C LEU A 225 -3.77 -21.16 -2.28
N HIS A 226 -3.39 -22.31 -2.83
CA HIS A 226 -3.09 -23.53 -2.09
C HIS A 226 -1.59 -23.85 -1.99
N GLN A 227 -0.72 -22.97 -2.48
CA GLN A 227 0.73 -23.14 -2.36
C GLN A 227 1.21 -22.61 -1.00
N LYS A 228 2.37 -23.08 -0.53
CA LYS A 228 3.07 -22.51 0.63
C LYS A 228 4.34 -21.82 0.14
N PRO A 229 4.32 -20.49 -0.12
CA PRO A 229 5.52 -19.75 -0.51
C PRO A 229 6.64 -19.80 0.54
N ILE A 230 6.26 -19.95 1.82
CA ILE A 230 7.13 -20.11 2.97
C ILE A 230 6.57 -21.26 3.80
N ASP A 231 7.40 -22.24 4.13
CA ASP A 231 6.95 -23.48 4.80
C ASP A 231 6.39 -23.25 6.20
N LEU A 232 6.92 -22.25 6.91
CA LEU A 232 6.49 -21.82 8.25
C LEU A 232 5.24 -20.93 8.25
N ARG A 233 4.55 -20.80 7.10
CA ARG A 233 3.33 -20.00 6.95
C ARG A 233 2.21 -20.84 6.34
N HIS A 234 0.97 -20.46 6.63
CA HIS A 234 -0.18 -21.09 5.97
C HIS A 234 -0.25 -20.71 4.48
N LYS A 235 -1.11 -21.40 3.74
CA LYS A 235 -1.37 -21.11 2.32
C LYS A 235 -2.10 -19.76 2.20
N PRO A 236 -1.95 -18.99 1.10
CA PRO A 236 -2.62 -17.70 0.94
C PRO A 236 -4.13 -17.69 1.22
N LEU A 237 -4.85 -18.76 0.86
CA LEU A 237 -6.28 -18.90 1.14
C LEU A 237 -6.61 -18.76 2.64
N PHE A 238 -5.73 -19.22 3.53
CA PHE A 238 -5.88 -19.06 4.97
C PHE A 238 -6.02 -17.59 5.36
N TYR A 239 -5.12 -16.74 4.86
CA TYR A 239 -5.09 -15.33 5.23
C TYR A 239 -6.33 -14.56 4.73
N ILE A 240 -6.85 -14.94 3.55
CA ILE A 240 -8.11 -14.40 3.01
C ILE A 240 -9.29 -14.68 3.94
N GLY A 241 -9.32 -15.86 4.59
CA GLY A 241 -10.33 -16.22 5.58
C GLY A 241 -10.02 -15.72 6.99
N HIS A 242 -8.74 -15.55 7.34
CA HIS A 242 -8.25 -15.16 8.66
C HIS A 242 -8.73 -13.78 9.06
N LEU A 243 -8.46 -12.76 8.23
CA LEU A 243 -8.84 -11.38 8.57
C LEU A 243 -10.34 -11.18 8.85
N PRO A 244 -11.27 -11.63 7.99
CA PRO A 244 -12.68 -11.50 8.32
C PRO A 244 -13.07 -12.36 9.53
N THR A 245 -12.38 -13.47 9.81
CA THR A 245 -12.66 -14.30 10.98
C THR A 245 -12.25 -13.59 12.27
N PHE A 246 -11.05 -13.01 12.31
CA PHE A 246 -10.56 -12.19 13.43
C PHE A 246 -11.55 -11.06 13.75
N ASN A 247 -11.92 -10.29 12.73
CA ASN A 247 -12.87 -9.19 12.85
C ASN A 247 -14.25 -9.66 13.34
N ALA A 248 -14.76 -10.76 12.80
CA ALA A 248 -16.05 -11.31 13.20
C ALA A 248 -16.06 -11.77 14.67
N LEU A 249 -15.00 -12.47 15.12
CA LEU A 249 -14.89 -12.95 16.49
C LEU A 249 -14.86 -11.77 17.49
N LEU A 250 -14.06 -10.75 17.24
CA LEU A 250 -13.98 -9.58 18.11
C LEU A 250 -15.28 -8.78 18.11
N LEU A 251 -15.76 -8.41 16.93
CA LEU A 251 -16.88 -7.49 16.79
C LEU A 251 -18.20 -8.12 17.26
N THR A 252 -18.48 -9.38 16.92
CA THR A 252 -19.73 -10.03 17.35
C THR A 252 -19.77 -10.28 18.86
N LYS A 253 -18.62 -10.63 19.46
CA LYS A 253 -18.48 -10.75 20.92
C LYS A 253 -18.71 -9.42 21.63
N LEU A 254 -18.11 -8.34 21.12
CA LEU A 254 -18.28 -6.98 21.63
C LEU A 254 -19.75 -6.54 21.56
N LEU A 255 -20.39 -6.75 20.41
CA LEU A 255 -21.79 -6.37 20.15
C LEU A 255 -22.81 -7.31 20.80
N ARG A 256 -22.35 -8.44 21.37
CA ARG A 256 -23.19 -9.51 21.95
C ARG A 256 -24.23 -10.05 20.96
N VAL A 257 -23.83 -10.22 19.70
CA VAL A 257 -24.66 -10.80 18.64
C VAL A 257 -24.10 -12.16 18.22
N PRO A 258 -24.89 -13.02 17.54
CA PRO A 258 -24.36 -14.26 17.00
C PRO A 258 -23.20 -14.02 16.03
N MET A 259 -22.25 -14.96 16.01
CA MET A 259 -21.13 -14.99 15.07
C MET A 259 -21.65 -14.96 13.62
N VAL A 260 -20.93 -14.25 12.75
CA VAL A 260 -21.23 -14.20 11.32
C VAL A 260 -21.08 -15.60 10.72
N GLU A 261 -22.08 -16.07 9.95
CA GLU A 261 -22.03 -17.37 9.31
C GLU A 261 -21.06 -17.40 8.13
N PRO A 262 -20.33 -18.50 7.85
CA PRO A 262 -20.40 -19.80 8.54
C PRO A 262 -19.59 -19.83 9.83
N ARG A 263 -20.20 -20.27 10.94
CA ARG A 263 -19.51 -20.28 12.26
C ARG A 263 -18.24 -21.13 12.30
N ASN A 264 -18.17 -22.20 11.51
CA ASN A 264 -17.00 -23.08 11.49
C ASN A 264 -15.73 -22.40 10.95
N PHE A 265 -15.85 -21.26 10.27
CA PHE A 265 -14.69 -20.45 9.91
C PHE A 265 -13.95 -19.90 11.12
N GLY A 266 -14.66 -19.69 12.24
CA GLY A 266 -14.08 -19.38 13.55
C GLY A 266 -13.21 -20.48 14.14
N VAL A 267 -13.12 -21.66 13.53
CA VAL A 267 -12.18 -22.73 13.92
C VAL A 267 -11.02 -22.78 12.93
N ILE A 268 -11.33 -22.79 11.64
CA ILE A 268 -10.36 -22.98 10.55
C ILE A 268 -9.40 -21.79 10.43
N PHE A 269 -9.89 -20.57 10.60
CA PHE A 269 -9.16 -19.35 10.27
C PHE A 269 -8.82 -18.48 11.49
N GLU A 270 -9.09 -18.93 12.71
CA GLU A 270 -8.91 -18.13 13.94
C GLU A 270 -7.44 -17.75 14.19
N ARG A 271 -6.50 -18.69 14.04
CA ARG A 271 -5.12 -18.50 14.46
C ARG A 271 -4.11 -19.13 13.52
N GLY A 272 -3.15 -18.33 13.05
CA GLY A 272 -2.09 -18.79 12.15
C GLY A 272 -0.93 -19.50 12.85
N ILE A 273 0.00 -20.05 12.05
CA ILE A 273 1.23 -20.70 12.53
C ILE A 273 2.13 -19.67 13.23
N ASP A 274 2.52 -19.99 14.45
CA ASP A 274 3.38 -19.18 15.31
C ASP A 274 4.49 -20.06 15.92
N PRO A 275 5.64 -20.20 15.21
CA PRO A 275 6.78 -20.98 15.71
C PRO A 275 7.42 -20.31 16.92
N HIS A 276 7.93 -21.10 17.86
CA HIS A 276 8.67 -20.56 19.00
C HIS A 276 10.04 -20.07 18.53
N VAL A 277 10.37 -18.82 18.82
CA VAL A 277 11.60 -18.18 18.33
C VAL A 277 12.85 -18.84 18.90
N ASP A 278 12.84 -19.21 20.18
CA ASP A 278 14.00 -19.84 20.84
C ASP A 278 14.06 -21.37 20.69
N ASP A 279 12.97 -22.01 20.24
CA ASP A 279 12.87 -23.46 20.10
C ASP A 279 12.21 -23.81 18.76
N PRO A 280 13.00 -23.98 17.69
CA PRO A 280 12.47 -24.16 16.34
C PRO A 280 11.67 -25.46 16.17
N ASP A 281 11.80 -26.42 17.09
CA ASP A 281 11.02 -27.67 17.08
C ASP A 281 9.66 -27.51 17.79
N HIS A 282 9.41 -26.36 18.42
CA HIS A 282 8.16 -26.05 19.10
C HIS A 282 7.34 -24.99 18.32
N CYS A 283 6.03 -25.23 18.18
CA CYS A 283 5.10 -24.26 17.62
C CYS A 283 3.95 -24.05 18.61
N HIS A 284 3.59 -22.78 18.84
CA HIS A 284 2.44 -22.43 19.66
C HIS A 284 1.14 -22.97 19.03
N SER A 285 0.09 -23.12 19.84
CA SER A 285 -1.21 -23.58 19.36
C SER A 285 -1.72 -22.72 18.21
N HIS A 286 -2.13 -23.33 17.11
CA HIS A 286 -2.74 -22.67 15.96
C HIS A 286 -4.01 -23.41 15.53
N SER A 287 -4.79 -22.83 14.61
CA SER A 287 -6.00 -23.48 14.08
C SER A 287 -5.70 -24.84 13.47
N GLU A 288 -6.57 -25.82 13.73
CA GLU A 288 -6.63 -27.05 12.95
C GLU A 288 -7.17 -26.70 11.55
N VAL A 289 -6.32 -26.86 10.53
CA VAL A 289 -6.64 -26.54 9.14
C VAL A 289 -6.76 -27.82 8.30
N PRO A 290 -7.55 -27.83 7.21
CA PRO A 290 -7.61 -28.98 6.32
C PRO A 290 -6.26 -29.32 5.71
N GLU A 291 -5.89 -30.60 5.73
CA GLU A 291 -4.63 -31.08 5.15
C GLU A 291 -4.66 -31.10 3.62
N LYS A 292 -5.79 -31.52 3.04
CA LYS A 292 -5.99 -31.63 1.59
C LYS A 292 -6.62 -30.37 1.02
N ASP A 293 -6.22 -29.99 -0.18
CA ASP A 293 -6.66 -28.75 -0.81
C ASP A 293 -8.16 -28.72 -1.12
N GLU A 294 -8.73 -29.87 -1.48
CA GLU A 294 -10.17 -30.04 -1.74
C GLU A 294 -11.06 -29.86 -0.51
N ASP A 295 -10.48 -30.00 0.70
CA ASP A 295 -11.21 -29.89 1.97
C ASP A 295 -11.24 -28.44 2.48
N TRP A 296 -10.49 -27.51 1.84
CA TRP A 296 -10.56 -26.09 2.18
C TRP A 296 -11.86 -25.45 1.72
N PRO A 297 -12.39 -24.46 2.45
CA PRO A 297 -13.52 -23.66 1.98
C PRO A 297 -13.23 -23.03 0.61
N HIS A 298 -14.19 -23.08 -0.31
CA HIS A 298 -14.01 -22.47 -1.63
C HIS A 298 -13.86 -20.96 -1.50
N LEU A 299 -12.98 -20.35 -2.32
CA LEU A 299 -12.72 -18.91 -2.29
C LEU A 299 -14.01 -18.07 -2.31
N GLY A 300 -15.00 -18.42 -3.15
CA GLY A 300 -16.28 -17.70 -3.19
C GLY A 300 -17.04 -17.69 -1.85
N GLN A 301 -16.95 -18.78 -1.07
CA GLN A 301 -17.57 -18.85 0.26
C GLN A 301 -16.83 -17.95 1.26
N VAL A 302 -15.49 -17.95 1.20
CA VAL A 302 -14.63 -17.10 2.03
C VAL A 302 -14.87 -15.61 1.72
N LEU A 303 -14.99 -15.24 0.44
CA LEU A 303 -15.30 -13.87 0.04
C LEU A 303 -16.70 -13.44 0.46
N ALA A 304 -17.71 -14.30 0.31
CA ALA A 304 -19.05 -14.00 0.79
C ALA A 304 -19.09 -13.80 2.32
N PHE A 305 -18.29 -14.55 3.07
CA PHE A 305 -18.10 -14.35 4.51
C PHE A 305 -17.43 -12.99 4.80
N ARG A 306 -16.31 -12.70 4.13
CA ARG A 306 -15.62 -11.39 4.21
C ARG A 306 -16.59 -10.23 4.01
N ASP A 307 -17.41 -10.29 2.97
CA ASP A 307 -18.33 -9.20 2.62
C ASP A 307 -19.41 -8.99 3.70
N ARG A 308 -19.90 -10.08 4.33
CA ARG A 308 -20.81 -9.97 5.49
C ARG A 308 -20.13 -9.31 6.69
N VAL A 309 -18.86 -9.65 6.96
CA VAL A 309 -18.10 -9.06 8.06
C VAL A 309 -17.81 -7.58 7.80
N ARG A 310 -17.37 -7.21 6.59
CA ARG A 310 -17.19 -5.81 6.19
C ARG A 310 -18.49 -5.02 6.30
N ALA A 311 -19.62 -5.60 5.91
CA ALA A 311 -20.93 -4.98 6.09
C ALA A 311 -21.28 -4.75 7.58
N LEU A 312 -20.91 -5.67 8.47
CA LEU A 312 -21.08 -5.51 9.92
C LEU A 312 -20.20 -4.37 10.48
N VAL A 313 -18.95 -4.26 10.02
CA VAL A 313 -18.05 -3.14 10.37
C VAL A 313 -18.66 -1.81 9.94
N MET A 314 -19.07 -1.69 8.67
CA MET A 314 -19.67 -0.46 8.15
C MET A 314 -20.98 -0.10 8.84
N LYS A 315 -21.82 -1.09 9.12
CA LYS A 315 -23.04 -0.88 9.91
C LYS A 315 -22.70 -0.35 11.30
N THR A 316 -21.72 -0.93 11.98
CA THR A 316 -21.32 -0.49 13.33
C THR A 316 -20.80 0.95 13.31
N LEU A 317 -19.94 1.30 12.34
CA LEU A 317 -19.47 2.67 12.17
C LEU A 317 -20.61 3.65 11.89
N GLY A 318 -21.56 3.29 11.02
CA GLY A 318 -22.73 4.13 10.74
C GLY A 318 -23.62 4.36 11.96
N GLU A 319 -23.85 3.32 12.78
CA GLU A 319 -24.61 3.43 14.03
C GLU A 319 -23.89 4.31 15.08
N LEU A 320 -22.56 4.33 15.07
CA LEU A 320 -21.78 5.22 15.92
C LEU A 320 -21.86 6.67 15.42
N GLU A 321 -21.74 6.88 14.11
CA GLU A 321 -21.78 8.21 13.47
C GLU A 321 -23.14 8.88 13.62
N ASP A 322 -24.25 8.13 13.53
CA ASP A 322 -25.61 8.66 13.68
C ASP A 322 -26.11 8.70 15.14
N GLY A 323 -25.31 8.16 16.07
CA GLY A 323 -25.59 8.13 17.51
C GLY A 323 -26.60 7.08 17.97
N THR A 324 -27.07 6.19 17.07
CA THR A 324 -27.92 5.05 17.46
C THR A 324 -27.18 4.03 18.34
N ARG A 325 -25.85 3.99 18.24
CA ARG A 325 -24.95 3.26 19.13
C ARG A 325 -24.04 4.25 19.86
N VAL A 326 -23.93 4.06 21.17
CA VAL A 326 -23.00 4.82 22.01
C VAL A 326 -21.57 4.38 21.70
N LEU A 327 -20.70 5.34 21.38
CA LEU A 327 -19.26 5.14 21.28
C LEU A 327 -18.67 4.95 22.68
N THR A 328 -17.92 3.87 22.86
CA THR A 328 -17.16 3.59 24.08
C THR A 328 -15.70 3.30 23.75
N ARG A 329 -14.78 3.48 24.70
CA ARG A 329 -13.36 3.11 24.56
C ARG A 329 -13.16 1.69 24.06
N ARG A 330 -13.93 0.74 24.60
CA ARG A 330 -13.85 -0.66 24.18
C ARG A 330 -14.25 -0.88 22.71
N ILE A 331 -15.26 -0.15 22.23
CA ILE A 331 -15.63 -0.19 20.80
C ILE A 331 -14.52 0.44 19.95
N ALA A 332 -14.00 1.60 20.36
CA ALA A 332 -12.91 2.28 19.67
C ALA A 332 -11.66 1.39 19.57
N ARG A 333 -11.15 0.85 20.69
CA ARG A 333 -10.01 -0.08 20.72
C ARG A 333 -10.24 -1.26 19.78
N THR A 334 -11.42 -1.89 19.84
CA THR A 334 -11.71 -3.05 18.98
C THR A 334 -11.61 -2.69 17.50
N LEU A 335 -12.13 -1.51 17.09
CA LEU A 335 -12.04 -1.05 15.71
C LEU A 335 -10.60 -0.68 15.31
N VAL A 336 -9.81 -0.06 16.21
CA VAL A 336 -8.39 0.24 15.96
C VAL A 336 -7.60 -1.05 15.77
N MET A 337 -7.70 -2.00 16.70
CA MET A 337 -6.99 -3.28 16.62
C MET A 337 -7.38 -4.08 15.37
N MET A 338 -8.66 -4.06 14.98
CA MET A 338 -9.09 -4.66 13.72
C MET A 338 -8.44 -4.00 12.51
N HIS A 339 -8.38 -2.66 12.47
CA HIS A 339 -7.77 -1.92 11.36
C HIS A 339 -6.26 -2.16 11.27
N GLU A 340 -5.51 -2.04 12.38
CA GLU A 340 -4.07 -2.25 12.38
C GLU A 340 -3.68 -3.71 12.08
N HIS A 341 -4.43 -4.67 12.62
CA HIS A 341 -4.22 -6.09 12.35
C HIS A 341 -4.35 -6.42 10.85
N GLU A 342 -5.36 -5.86 10.17
CA GLU A 342 -5.47 -5.99 8.71
C GLU A 342 -4.23 -5.39 7.99
N GLY A 343 -3.70 -4.26 8.47
CA GLY A 343 -2.45 -3.66 7.98
C GLY A 343 -1.23 -4.58 8.13
N PHE A 344 -1.02 -5.16 9.32
CA PHE A 344 0.06 -6.12 9.58
C PHE A 344 -0.02 -7.36 8.67
N HIS A 345 -1.23 -7.81 8.35
CA HIS A 345 -1.42 -8.94 7.45
C HIS A 345 -1.15 -8.60 5.98
N ILE A 346 -1.31 -7.34 5.56
CA ILE A 346 -0.81 -6.90 4.25
C ILE A 346 0.72 -7.07 4.21
N GLU A 347 1.44 -6.59 5.22
CA GLU A 347 2.89 -6.75 5.30
C GLU A 347 3.31 -8.24 5.30
N THR A 348 2.66 -9.04 6.14
CA THR A 348 2.90 -10.50 6.23
C THR A 348 2.72 -11.19 4.87
N LEU A 349 1.64 -10.86 4.15
CA LEU A 349 1.39 -11.43 2.83
C LEU A 349 2.43 -10.96 1.82
N LEU A 350 2.80 -9.69 1.78
CA LEU A 350 3.81 -9.19 0.83
C LEU A 350 5.18 -9.85 1.05
N TYR A 351 5.56 -10.05 2.31
CA TYR A 351 6.75 -10.83 2.69
C TYR A 351 6.68 -12.29 2.17
N MET A 352 5.52 -12.94 2.21
CA MET A 352 5.35 -14.28 1.65
C MET A 352 5.38 -14.26 0.11
N LEU A 353 4.69 -13.31 -0.51
CA LEU A 353 4.49 -13.25 -1.95
C LEU A 353 5.76 -12.90 -2.71
N ILE A 354 6.69 -12.14 -2.12
CA ILE A 354 7.97 -11.81 -2.75
C ILE A 354 8.80 -13.07 -3.09
N GLN A 355 8.63 -14.16 -2.34
CA GLN A 355 9.35 -15.43 -2.57
C GLN A 355 8.96 -16.09 -3.90
N ARG A 356 7.77 -15.78 -4.41
CA ARG A 356 7.25 -16.30 -5.70
C ARG A 356 7.14 -15.24 -6.77
N ALA A 357 7.68 -14.04 -6.56
CA ALA A 357 7.74 -13.03 -7.60
C ALA A 357 8.60 -13.51 -8.79
N GLY A 358 8.10 -13.31 -10.01
CA GLY A 358 8.70 -13.82 -11.25
C GLY A 358 8.39 -15.30 -11.55
N THR A 359 7.85 -16.06 -10.59
CA THR A 359 7.54 -17.51 -10.77
C THR A 359 6.12 -17.89 -10.36
N GLY A 360 5.30 -16.92 -10.00
CA GLY A 360 3.92 -17.13 -9.55
C GLY A 360 3.21 -15.83 -9.19
N THR A 361 3.74 -15.10 -8.20
CA THR A 361 3.16 -13.82 -7.75
C THR A 361 3.16 -12.83 -8.90
N LEU A 362 2.01 -12.20 -9.14
CA LEU A 362 1.84 -11.17 -10.15
C LEU A 362 2.23 -9.79 -9.58
N PRO A 363 2.80 -8.89 -10.40
CA PRO A 363 2.99 -7.50 -10.01
C PRO A 363 1.67 -6.84 -9.58
N PRO A 364 1.72 -5.81 -8.72
CA PRO A 364 0.53 -5.10 -8.25
C PRO A 364 -0.25 -4.52 -9.45
N PRO A 365 -1.47 -5.02 -9.74
CA PRO A 365 -2.22 -4.60 -10.92
C PRO A 365 -2.62 -3.12 -10.81
N GLY A 366 -2.59 -2.41 -11.93
CA GLY A 366 -2.93 -0.98 -11.99
C GLY A 366 -1.84 -0.04 -11.49
N PHE A 367 -0.68 -0.54 -11.05
CA PHE A 367 0.51 0.28 -10.80
C PHE A 367 1.50 0.14 -11.95
N ALA A 368 2.13 1.24 -12.36
CA ALA A 368 3.20 1.17 -13.35
C ALA A 368 4.41 0.38 -12.82
N ALA A 369 5.05 -0.38 -13.73
CA ALA A 369 6.33 -1.00 -13.45
C ALA A 369 7.43 0.08 -13.29
N PRO A 370 8.40 -0.10 -12.38
CA PRO A 370 9.46 0.89 -12.17
C PRO A 370 10.41 0.96 -13.35
N ALA A 371 10.80 2.18 -13.75
CA ALA A 371 11.78 2.41 -14.80
C ALA A 371 13.21 2.27 -14.23
N TRP A 372 13.63 1.04 -13.91
CA TRP A 372 14.83 0.74 -13.13
C TRP A 372 16.09 1.50 -13.55
N ALA A 373 16.41 1.55 -14.84
CA ALA A 373 17.59 2.25 -15.33
C ALA A 373 17.56 3.77 -15.03
N HIS A 374 16.40 4.40 -15.19
CA HIS A 374 16.22 5.83 -14.91
C HIS A 374 16.19 6.10 -13.40
N LEU A 375 15.55 5.22 -12.63
CA LEU A 375 15.53 5.31 -11.16
C LEU A 375 16.95 5.15 -10.58
N SER A 376 17.72 4.19 -11.07
CA SER A 376 19.12 4.01 -10.68
C SER A 376 19.93 5.27 -10.97
N THR A 377 19.78 5.84 -12.17
CA THR A 377 20.46 7.10 -12.53
C THR A 377 20.05 8.24 -11.59
N GLN A 378 18.77 8.35 -11.24
CA GLN A 378 18.29 9.35 -10.27
C GLN A 378 18.92 9.14 -8.89
N TRP A 379 18.96 7.89 -8.40
CA TRP A 379 19.54 7.57 -7.10
C TRP A 379 21.04 7.86 -7.03
N ASP A 380 21.78 7.65 -8.12
CA ASP A 380 23.22 7.94 -8.19
C ASP A 380 23.53 9.44 -8.07
N THR A 381 22.53 10.32 -8.25
CA THR A 381 22.67 11.76 -8.01
C THR A 381 22.48 12.18 -6.56
N ILE A 382 21.98 11.29 -5.70
CA ILE A 382 21.76 11.58 -4.29
C ILE A 382 23.12 11.70 -3.59
N PRO A 383 23.46 12.85 -3.01
CA PRO A 383 24.77 13.04 -2.40
C PRO A 383 24.96 12.14 -1.18
N ALA A 384 26.17 11.57 -1.07
CA ALA A 384 26.58 10.86 0.13
C ALA A 384 26.67 11.82 1.35
N PRO A 385 26.44 11.32 2.58
CA PRO A 385 26.51 12.11 3.78
C PRO A 385 27.97 12.46 4.02
N THR A 386 28.20 13.60 4.65
CA THR A 386 29.55 14.09 4.92
C THR A 386 30.32 13.21 5.92
N THR A 387 29.60 12.41 6.72
CA THR A 387 30.17 11.40 7.61
C THR A 387 29.53 10.04 7.34
N SER A 388 30.20 8.94 7.66
CA SER A 388 29.63 7.58 7.53
C SER A 388 28.72 7.17 8.70
N SER A 389 28.80 7.90 9.81
CA SER A 389 28.09 7.57 11.05
C SER A 389 27.86 8.81 11.90
N VAL A 390 27.01 8.64 12.90
CA VAL A 390 26.69 9.62 13.93
C VAL A 390 26.94 9.04 15.32
N THR A 391 27.27 9.90 16.28
CA THR A 391 27.41 9.53 17.68
C THR A 391 26.24 10.12 18.47
N LEU A 392 25.50 9.26 19.16
CA LEU A 392 24.35 9.62 19.98
C LEU A 392 24.58 9.20 21.44
N GLY A 393 23.77 9.77 22.32
CA GLY A 393 23.86 9.54 23.76
C GLY A 393 25.16 10.07 24.40
N PRO A 394 25.34 9.86 25.71
CA PRO A 394 24.39 9.20 26.60
C PRO A 394 23.18 10.10 26.87
N CYS A 395 22.00 9.51 27.02
CA CYS A 395 20.78 10.23 27.38
C CYS A 395 19.79 9.33 28.11
N THR A 396 18.71 9.92 28.61
CA THR A 396 17.52 9.18 29.03
C THR A 396 16.47 9.32 27.93
N LEU A 397 16.01 8.20 27.40
CA LEU A 397 14.96 8.12 26.38
C LEU A 397 13.64 7.73 27.06
N GLU A 398 12.54 8.35 26.63
CA GLU A 398 11.19 7.90 26.99
C GLU A 398 10.70 6.94 25.90
N MET A 399 10.25 5.75 26.29
CA MET A 399 9.74 4.71 25.38
C MET A 399 8.33 4.30 25.78
N GLY A 400 7.49 3.99 24.78
CA GLY A 400 6.11 3.56 24.98
C GLY A 400 5.14 4.71 25.26
N HIS A 401 3.86 4.36 25.36
CA HIS A 401 2.78 5.28 25.70
C HIS A 401 1.87 4.67 26.79
N ASP A 402 0.91 5.45 27.30
CA ASP A 402 0.07 5.03 28.43
C ASP A 402 -1.33 4.66 27.95
N ASP A 403 -1.46 3.43 27.42
CA ASP A 403 -2.73 2.87 26.94
C ASP A 403 -3.03 1.50 27.57
N GLN A 404 -3.36 1.50 28.87
CA GLN A 404 -3.60 0.27 29.62
C GLN A 404 -5.01 -0.30 29.32
N GLU A 405 -5.09 -1.42 28.60
CA GLU A 405 -6.37 -2.06 28.24
C GLU A 405 -7.36 -2.27 29.39
N PRO A 406 -6.96 -2.62 30.64
CA PRO A 406 -7.90 -2.79 31.74
C PRO A 406 -8.71 -1.53 32.07
N GLN A 407 -8.21 -0.33 31.72
CA GLN A 407 -8.92 0.93 31.95
C GLN A 407 -10.20 1.04 31.12
N ASP A 408 -10.27 0.37 29.96
CA ASP A 408 -11.46 0.37 29.11
C ASP A 408 -12.67 -0.34 29.74
N LEU A 409 -12.47 -1.05 30.85
CA LEU A 409 -13.52 -1.70 31.64
C LEU A 409 -14.06 -0.82 32.77
N LEU A 410 -13.42 0.31 33.06
CA LEU A 410 -13.80 1.22 34.13
C LEU A 410 -14.81 2.27 33.61
N SER A 411 -15.88 2.49 34.35
CA SER A 411 -16.96 3.41 33.96
C SER A 411 -16.51 4.87 33.79
N GLU A 412 -15.44 5.27 34.50
CA GLU A 412 -14.88 6.63 34.42
C GLU A 412 -14.18 6.92 33.09
N PHE A 413 -13.69 5.88 32.40
CA PHE A 413 -13.04 6.00 31.10
C PHE A 413 -13.97 5.63 29.93
N GLU A 414 -15.15 5.06 30.17
CA GLU A 414 -15.99 4.45 29.12
C GLU A 414 -16.20 5.36 27.88
N GLY A 415 -16.39 6.67 28.06
CA GLY A 415 -16.58 7.65 26.98
C GLY A 415 -15.33 8.43 26.53
N ASP A 416 -14.16 8.14 27.11
CA ASP A 416 -12.92 8.88 26.85
C ASP A 416 -12.23 8.39 25.58
N VAL A 417 -12.72 8.85 24.42
CA VAL A 417 -12.22 8.42 23.09
C VAL A 417 -11.57 9.54 22.29
N ALA A 418 -12.16 10.74 22.27
CA ALA A 418 -11.82 11.80 21.31
C ALA A 418 -10.35 12.25 21.32
N GLY A 419 -9.67 12.15 22.46
CA GLY A 419 -8.24 12.47 22.61
C GLY A 419 -7.37 11.27 22.95
N HIS A 420 -7.93 10.07 23.01
CA HIS A 420 -7.23 8.87 23.46
C HIS A 420 -6.52 8.20 22.27
N GLU A 421 -5.24 7.92 22.45
CA GLU A 421 -4.41 7.17 21.50
C GLU A 421 -4.46 5.69 21.89
N PHE A 422 -4.81 4.83 20.94
CA PHE A 422 -4.86 3.39 21.14
C PHE A 422 -3.59 2.74 20.58
N GLY A 423 -3.04 1.78 21.30
CA GLY A 423 -1.88 0.99 20.87
C GLY A 423 -1.93 -0.44 21.38
N TRP A 424 -0.92 -1.22 21.04
CA TRP A 424 -0.80 -2.61 21.47
C TRP A 424 -0.29 -2.70 22.91
N ASP A 425 -0.65 -3.78 23.60
CA ASP A 425 -0.32 -4.01 25.00
C ASP A 425 1.19 -3.91 25.30
N ASN A 426 2.03 -4.36 24.37
CA ASN A 426 3.49 -4.34 24.46
C ASN A 426 4.12 -2.93 24.30
N GLU A 427 3.35 -1.94 23.84
CA GLU A 427 3.78 -0.54 23.72
C GLU A 427 3.57 0.24 25.03
N SER A 428 2.92 -0.38 26.00
CA SER A 428 2.55 0.19 27.29
C SER A 428 3.25 -0.53 28.46
N PRO A 429 3.55 0.17 29.58
CA PRO A 429 3.40 1.60 29.79
C PRO A 429 4.59 2.40 29.23
N LYS A 430 4.43 3.72 29.28
CA LYS A 430 5.54 4.66 29.13
C LYS A 430 6.63 4.43 30.19
N ARG A 431 7.89 4.42 29.77
CA ARG A 431 9.05 4.13 30.64
C ARG A 431 10.29 4.92 30.26
N SER A 432 11.08 5.32 31.25
CA SER A 432 12.40 5.93 31.03
C SER A 432 13.49 4.86 30.89
N VAL A 433 14.28 4.92 29.83
CA VAL A 433 15.40 4.01 29.56
C VAL A 433 16.70 4.81 29.43
N VAL A 434 17.75 4.41 30.14
CA VAL A 434 19.07 5.03 30.00
C VAL A 434 19.77 4.44 28.78
N VAL A 435 20.14 5.30 27.84
CA VAL A 435 20.89 4.95 26.64
C VAL A 435 22.32 5.45 26.80
N GLY A 436 23.29 4.53 26.66
CA GLY A 436 24.71 4.86 26.70
C GLY A 436 25.16 5.68 25.48
N LYS A 437 26.42 6.12 25.47
CA LYS A 437 27.01 6.72 24.26
C LYS A 437 27.31 5.63 23.25
N PHE A 438 26.83 5.77 22.02
CA PHE A 438 27.10 4.83 20.94
C PHE A 438 27.31 5.54 19.61
N ARG A 439 27.82 4.81 18.62
CA ARG A 439 28.01 5.27 17.25
C ARG A 439 27.27 4.33 16.31
N VAL A 440 26.52 4.87 15.37
CA VAL A 440 25.68 4.13 14.41
C VAL A 440 25.86 4.71 13.00
N GLU A 441 25.87 3.84 11.99
CA GLU A 441 25.94 4.26 10.59
C GLU A 441 24.60 4.87 10.13
N TRP A 442 24.64 5.81 9.20
CA TRP A 442 23.44 6.55 8.77
C TRP A 442 22.38 5.71 8.06
N ARG A 443 22.79 4.57 7.51
CA ARG A 443 21.93 3.73 6.68
C ARG A 443 22.03 2.25 7.06
N PRO A 444 20.97 1.46 6.78
CA PRO A 444 21.06 0.01 6.77
C PRO A 444 22.18 -0.50 5.85
N ILE A 445 22.60 -1.74 6.12
CA ILE A 445 23.54 -2.49 5.28
C ILE A 445 22.91 -2.68 3.90
N SER A 446 23.63 -2.33 2.83
CA SER A 446 23.09 -2.45 1.47
C SER A 446 23.31 -3.84 0.88
N ASN A 447 22.55 -4.20 -0.16
CA ASN A 447 22.76 -5.46 -0.88
C ASN A 447 24.18 -5.59 -1.44
N GLY A 448 24.73 -4.52 -2.02
CA GLY A 448 26.07 -4.52 -2.59
C GLY A 448 27.17 -4.74 -1.54
N GLU A 449 27.03 -4.13 -0.36
CA GLU A 449 27.94 -4.34 0.76
C GLU A 449 27.86 -5.75 1.30
N PHE A 450 26.65 -6.25 1.49
CA PHE A 450 26.43 -7.60 1.97
C PHE A 450 26.91 -8.64 0.95
N LEU A 451 26.76 -8.39 -0.35
CA LEU A 451 27.26 -9.29 -1.41
C LEU A 451 28.78 -9.40 -1.37
N ALA A 452 29.48 -8.29 -1.16
CA ALA A 452 30.92 -8.28 -1.01
C ALA A 452 31.40 -9.02 0.25
N PHE A 453 30.63 -8.97 1.33
CA PHE A 453 30.86 -9.75 2.55
C PHE A 453 30.58 -11.24 2.33
N TRP A 454 29.40 -11.59 1.81
CA TRP A 454 28.96 -12.95 1.58
C TRP A 454 29.94 -13.74 0.70
N LYS A 455 30.43 -13.13 -0.39
CA LYS A 455 31.46 -13.72 -1.26
C LYS A 455 32.77 -14.06 -0.52
N LYS A 456 33.11 -13.34 0.55
CA LYS A 456 34.31 -13.60 1.36
C LYS A 456 34.10 -14.67 2.44
N MET A 457 32.86 -14.97 2.79
CA MET A 457 32.54 -15.93 3.85
C MET A 457 32.66 -17.39 3.38
N ASP A 458 32.76 -17.64 2.07
CA ASP A 458 33.04 -18.95 1.48
C ASP A 458 32.07 -20.05 1.98
N GLY A 459 30.77 -19.76 1.90
CA GLY A 459 29.70 -20.69 2.28
C GLY A 459 29.40 -20.78 3.79
N LYS A 460 30.02 -19.96 4.63
CA LYS A 460 29.74 -19.91 6.09
C LYS A 460 28.52 -19.07 6.47
N VAL A 461 27.98 -18.32 5.52
CA VAL A 461 26.80 -17.49 5.66
C VAL A 461 25.90 -17.83 4.48
N ASP A 462 24.64 -18.10 4.76
CA ASP A 462 23.68 -18.47 3.73
C ASP A 462 23.41 -17.28 2.80
N MET A 463 23.01 -17.59 1.58
CA MET A 463 22.56 -16.57 0.66
C MET A 463 21.22 -16.01 1.16
N PRO A 464 21.04 -14.68 1.21
CA PRO A 464 19.76 -14.08 1.58
C PRO A 464 18.59 -14.66 0.77
N ALA A 465 17.50 -15.06 1.44
CA ALA A 465 16.31 -15.59 0.78
C ALA A 465 15.63 -14.56 -0.15
N SER A 466 15.91 -13.27 0.07
CA SER A 466 15.48 -12.17 -0.80
C SER A 466 16.25 -12.13 -2.13
N TRP A 467 17.32 -12.92 -2.29
CA TRP A 467 18.10 -12.99 -3.52
C TRP A 467 17.74 -14.23 -4.35
N VAL A 468 18.10 -14.19 -5.62
CA VAL A 468 18.03 -15.31 -6.54
C VAL A 468 19.20 -15.22 -7.52
N GLU A 469 19.77 -16.36 -7.86
CA GLU A 469 20.77 -16.45 -8.93
C GLU A 469 20.09 -16.96 -10.20
N GLU A 470 20.09 -16.15 -11.25
CA GLU A 470 19.56 -16.50 -12.57
C GLU A 470 20.66 -16.28 -13.60
N GLU A 471 20.94 -17.27 -14.45
CA GLU A 471 21.95 -17.14 -15.51
C GLU A 471 23.34 -16.69 -15.02
N ARG A 472 23.71 -17.05 -13.77
CA ARG A 472 24.94 -16.63 -13.06
C ARG A 472 24.98 -15.15 -12.65
N GLU A 473 23.85 -14.47 -12.71
CA GLU A 473 23.66 -13.12 -12.20
C GLU A 473 22.91 -13.17 -10.88
N MET A 474 23.45 -12.48 -9.87
CA MET A 474 22.76 -12.25 -8.61
C MET A 474 21.70 -11.18 -8.79
N LYS A 475 20.47 -11.50 -8.43
CA LYS A 475 19.32 -10.59 -8.48
C LYS A 475 18.63 -10.52 -7.12
N VAL A 476 17.94 -9.41 -6.88
CA VAL A 476 17.12 -9.20 -5.68
C VAL A 476 15.65 -9.35 -6.07
N ARG A 477 14.91 -10.18 -5.33
CA ARG A 477 13.47 -10.37 -5.53
C ARG A 477 12.74 -9.07 -5.21
N THR A 478 11.85 -8.66 -6.09
CA THR A 478 10.89 -7.56 -5.86
C THR A 478 9.50 -8.02 -6.26
N LEU A 479 8.46 -7.28 -5.91
CA LEU A 479 7.09 -7.58 -6.35
C LEU A 479 6.88 -7.42 -7.87
N TYR A 480 7.86 -6.84 -8.59
CA TYR A 480 7.90 -6.81 -10.05
C TYR A 480 8.78 -7.90 -10.67
N GLY A 481 9.23 -8.87 -9.86
CA GLY A 481 10.16 -9.94 -10.25
C GLY A 481 11.61 -9.67 -9.82
N PRO A 482 12.53 -10.60 -10.15
CA PRO A 482 13.96 -10.43 -9.86
C PRO A 482 14.58 -9.24 -10.60
N VAL A 483 15.28 -8.37 -9.86
CA VAL A 483 15.97 -7.18 -10.37
C VAL A 483 17.48 -7.35 -10.22
N SER A 484 18.25 -6.99 -11.25
CA SER A 484 19.71 -7.06 -11.23
C SER A 484 20.31 -6.35 -10.01
N MET A 485 21.37 -6.94 -9.45
CA MET A 485 22.17 -6.29 -8.42
C MET A 485 22.74 -4.94 -8.87
N GLU A 486 22.91 -4.70 -10.17
CA GLU A 486 23.31 -3.39 -10.72
C GLU A 486 22.42 -2.26 -10.21
N TYR A 487 21.10 -2.48 -10.20
CA TYR A 487 20.11 -1.49 -9.73
C TYR A 487 19.82 -1.62 -8.23
N ALA A 488 19.93 -2.83 -7.68
CA ALA A 488 19.53 -3.15 -6.31
C ALA A 488 20.65 -2.99 -5.26
N GLN A 489 21.90 -2.75 -5.68
CA GLN A 489 23.08 -2.72 -4.79
C GLN A 489 22.98 -1.71 -3.64
N HIS A 490 22.25 -0.60 -3.83
CA HIS A 490 22.08 0.45 -2.83
C HIS A 490 20.86 0.24 -1.93
N TRP A 491 19.98 -0.72 -2.24
CA TRP A 491 18.83 -1.03 -1.42
C TRP A 491 19.26 -1.74 -0.13
N PRO A 492 18.50 -1.58 0.98
CA PRO A 492 18.72 -2.35 2.20
C PRO A 492 18.70 -3.87 1.93
N CYS A 493 19.65 -4.57 2.52
CA CYS A 493 19.70 -6.03 2.47
C CYS A 493 18.64 -6.63 3.41
N LEU A 494 17.81 -7.52 2.88
CA LEU A 494 16.85 -8.30 3.67
C LEU A 494 17.37 -9.72 3.85
N THR A 495 17.86 -10.05 5.05
CA THR A 495 18.38 -11.38 5.41
C THR A 495 18.16 -11.68 6.90
N ALA A 496 18.56 -12.87 7.35
CA ALA A 496 18.37 -13.28 8.73
C ALA A 496 19.16 -12.42 9.74
N TYR A 497 18.70 -12.42 11.00
CA TYR A 497 19.38 -11.70 12.09
C TYR A 497 20.85 -12.12 12.24
N ASP A 498 21.14 -13.42 12.23
CA ASP A 498 22.48 -13.95 12.43
C ASP A 498 23.45 -13.55 11.31
N ASP A 499 22.96 -13.44 10.09
CA ASP A 499 23.73 -12.98 8.93
C ASP A 499 24.14 -11.51 9.08
N LEU A 500 23.19 -10.65 9.49
CA LEU A 500 23.45 -9.23 9.74
C LEU A 500 24.38 -9.06 10.94
N LEU A 501 24.24 -9.89 11.97
CA LEU A 501 25.13 -9.91 13.12
C LEU A 501 26.56 -10.34 12.73
N ALA A 502 26.70 -11.36 11.88
CA ALA A 502 27.98 -11.80 11.35
C ALA A 502 28.64 -10.69 10.51
N TYR A 503 27.88 -10.01 9.65
CA TYR A 503 28.35 -8.84 8.92
C TYR A 503 28.83 -7.75 9.87
N ALA A 504 28.02 -7.36 10.86
CA ALA A 504 28.37 -6.33 11.83
C ALA A 504 29.66 -6.68 12.60
N ARG A 505 29.81 -7.93 13.05
CA ARG A 505 31.03 -8.42 13.71
C ARG A 505 32.25 -8.37 12.81
N SER A 506 32.10 -8.68 11.52
CA SER A 506 33.19 -8.60 10.53
C SER A 506 33.73 -7.18 10.35
N LYS A 507 32.90 -6.16 10.63
CA LYS A 507 33.26 -4.74 10.64
C LYS A 507 33.74 -4.23 12.01
N GLY A 508 33.82 -5.10 13.01
CA GLY A 508 34.14 -4.74 14.39
C GLY A 508 32.99 -4.03 15.13
N GLY A 509 31.75 -4.17 14.65
CA GLY A 509 30.55 -3.60 15.23
C GLY A 509 29.58 -4.64 15.80
N ARG A 510 28.35 -4.19 16.05
CA ARG A 510 27.21 -4.99 16.52
C ARG A 510 25.92 -4.37 15.97
N LEU A 511 24.82 -5.09 16.11
CA LEU A 511 23.48 -4.52 15.91
C LEU A 511 23.14 -3.59 17.09
N PRO A 512 22.37 -2.49 16.86
CA PRO A 512 21.92 -1.61 17.93
C PRO A 512 20.95 -2.35 18.87
N THR A 513 20.89 -1.94 20.13
CA THR A 513 19.78 -2.35 21.00
C THR A 513 18.49 -1.67 20.55
N GLU A 514 17.33 -2.16 20.99
CA GLU A 514 16.03 -1.53 20.73
C GLU A 514 16.04 -0.04 21.11
N SER A 515 16.53 0.30 22.30
CA SER A 515 16.57 1.68 22.79
C SER A 515 17.58 2.57 22.05
N GLU A 516 18.69 2.03 21.57
CA GLU A 516 19.63 2.76 20.71
C GLU A 516 19.04 3.02 19.33
N LEU A 517 18.38 2.01 18.74
CA LEU A 517 17.69 2.16 17.47
C LEU A 517 16.55 3.17 17.58
N ARG A 518 15.74 3.08 18.64
CA ARG A 518 14.66 4.05 18.92
C ARG A 518 15.20 5.46 19.03
N LEU A 519 16.29 5.69 19.79
CA LEU A 519 16.92 7.02 19.87
C LEU A 519 17.38 7.53 18.49
N PHE A 520 17.98 6.67 17.67
CA PHE A 520 18.39 7.04 16.32
C PHE A 520 17.18 7.42 15.45
N LEU A 521 16.11 6.63 15.52
CA LEU A 521 14.87 6.89 14.76
C LEU A 521 14.16 8.15 15.26
N ASP A 522 14.05 8.39 16.57
CA ASP A 522 13.49 9.64 17.12
C ASP A 522 14.25 10.89 16.68
N THR A 523 15.56 10.76 16.46
CA THR A 523 16.41 11.89 16.11
C THR A 523 16.44 12.14 14.60
N TYR A 524 16.40 11.08 13.78
CA TYR A 524 16.72 11.16 12.36
C TYR A 524 15.72 10.51 11.41
N GLN A 525 14.73 9.75 11.90
CA GLN A 525 13.81 9.06 11.00
C GLN A 525 13.01 10.07 10.16
N VAL A 526 13.09 9.90 8.84
CA VAL A 526 12.25 10.57 7.86
C VAL A 526 10.93 9.80 7.81
N GLY A 527 9.82 10.47 8.16
CA GLY A 527 8.47 9.91 8.11
C GLY A 527 7.82 10.05 6.72
N HIS A 528 6.52 9.78 6.63
CA HIS A 528 5.80 9.78 5.36
C HIS A 528 5.76 11.19 4.74
N GLU A 529 5.43 12.19 5.55
CA GLU A 529 5.41 13.61 5.18
C GLU A 529 6.79 14.15 4.76
N GLU A 530 7.87 13.57 5.28
CA GLU A 530 9.24 14.01 4.99
C GLU A 530 9.86 13.33 3.76
N GLY A 531 9.18 12.36 3.15
CA GLY A 531 9.67 11.73 1.92
C GLY A 531 9.78 10.21 1.94
N SER A 532 9.60 9.55 3.10
CA SER A 532 9.84 8.11 3.21
C SER A 532 8.95 7.25 2.30
N ASN A 533 9.46 6.05 1.99
CA ASN A 533 8.73 5.05 1.22
C ASN A 533 7.74 4.27 2.09
N THR A 534 6.73 4.95 2.59
CA THR A 534 5.63 4.40 3.40
C THR A 534 4.29 4.58 2.69
N GLY A 535 3.25 3.85 3.11
CA GLY A 535 1.91 3.99 2.52
C GLY A 535 1.83 3.63 1.03
N PHE A 536 2.64 2.68 0.57
CA PHE A 536 2.73 2.25 -0.85
C PHE A 536 3.15 3.36 -1.83
N ARG A 537 3.93 4.34 -1.37
CA ARG A 537 4.57 5.33 -2.27
C ARG A 537 5.37 4.65 -3.38
N ASN A 538 6.06 3.55 -3.07
CA ASN A 538 6.64 2.61 -4.02
C ASN A 538 6.47 1.17 -3.56
N TRP A 539 6.24 0.28 -4.53
CA TRP A 539 6.12 -1.18 -4.35
C TRP A 539 7.46 -1.92 -4.42
N HIS A 540 8.56 -1.17 -4.41
CA HIS A 540 9.91 -1.71 -4.44
C HIS A 540 10.79 -0.99 -3.41
N PRO A 541 11.89 -1.64 -2.98
CA PRO A 541 12.86 -0.97 -2.14
C PRO A 541 13.43 0.27 -2.83
N LEU A 542 13.78 1.26 -2.03
CA LEU A 542 14.59 2.40 -2.45
C LEU A 542 15.96 2.29 -1.79
N PRO A 543 17.01 2.91 -2.35
CA PRO A 543 18.23 3.16 -1.60
C PRO A 543 17.88 3.85 -0.29
N ALA A 544 18.55 3.45 0.79
CA ALA A 544 18.41 4.15 2.05
C ALA A 544 18.91 5.60 1.85
N MET A 545 17.97 6.55 1.83
CA MET A 545 18.31 7.97 1.83
C MET A 545 19.08 8.25 3.12
N TYR A 546 20.13 9.06 3.01
CA TYR A 546 20.88 9.48 4.17
C TYR A 546 19.99 10.39 5.00
N LEU A 547 19.65 9.91 6.20
CA LEU A 547 18.75 10.57 7.15
C LEU A 547 19.37 11.87 7.70
#